data_AF-A0A7L7KTD0-F1
#
_entry.id   AF-A0A7L7KTD0-F1
#
_cell.length_a   1.000
_cell.length_b   1.000
_cell.length_c   1.000
_cell.angle_alpha   90.00
_cell.angle_beta   90.00
_cell.angle_gamma   90.00
#
_symmetry.space_group_name_H-M   'P 1'
#
loop_
_entity.id
_entity.type
_entity.pdbx_description
1 polymer ?
#
loop_
_entity_poly.entity_id
_entity_poly.type
_entity_poly.pdbx_seq_one_letter_code
_entity_poly.pdbx_strand_id
1 'polypeptide(L)'
;MFKLNVKHADKKTIKERLNVVETPQYKYVLTDDKESVEDDKINIVFPHAEIPQVSSLLDWIVKGEELYITGYNQFGQKRVECRNIQYFIVETEDVFAVLHDSKLIVKLKLYEIEELLQHKEFIRVSKYCLVNIGKIEYIRSALNSKLDLQMKNGDHCEVNRSYLKDFKAALEL
;
A
#
# COMPACT_ATOMS: atom_id res chain seq x y z
N MET A 1 2.93 -11.35 -6.67
CA MET A 1 4.13 -11.18 -5.82
C MET A 1 4.97 -12.46 -5.73
N PHE A 2 4.35 -13.62 -5.54
CA PHE A 2 5.04 -14.91 -5.33
C PHE A 2 4.86 -15.87 -6.51
N LYS A 3 5.80 -16.81 -6.67
CA LYS A 3 5.68 -18.04 -7.46
C LYS A 3 5.95 -19.24 -6.56
N LEU A 4 5.16 -20.30 -6.68
CA LEU A 4 5.37 -21.54 -5.94
C LEU A 4 6.00 -22.59 -6.87
N ASN A 5 7.26 -22.91 -6.62
CA ASN A 5 8.03 -23.91 -7.35
C ASN A 5 8.34 -25.10 -6.44
N VAL A 6 7.36 -25.99 -6.27
CA VAL A 6 7.47 -27.20 -5.45
C VAL A 6 7.03 -28.41 -6.27
N LYS A 7 7.39 -29.61 -5.83
CA LYS A 7 7.00 -30.86 -6.51
C LYS A 7 5.48 -30.92 -6.77
N HIS A 8 5.10 -31.37 -7.97
CA HIS A 8 3.71 -31.34 -8.45
C HIS A 8 2.70 -32.05 -7.54
N ALA A 9 3.08 -33.15 -6.88
CA ALA A 9 2.19 -33.93 -6.01
C ALA A 9 1.70 -33.13 -4.80
N ASP A 10 2.53 -32.21 -4.28
CA ASP A 10 2.24 -31.47 -3.05
C ASP A 10 1.85 -30.01 -3.32
N LYS A 11 1.98 -29.54 -4.58
CA LYS A 11 1.82 -28.12 -4.94
C LYS A 11 0.48 -27.52 -4.51
N LYS A 12 -0.63 -28.25 -4.68
CA LYS A 12 -1.96 -27.75 -4.29
C LYS A 12 -2.06 -27.55 -2.77
N THR A 13 -1.71 -28.59 -2.00
CA THR A 13 -1.76 -28.59 -0.54
C THR A 13 -0.85 -27.52 0.07
N ILE A 14 0.37 -27.39 -0.45
CA ILE A 14 1.33 -26.38 0.02
C ILE A 14 0.83 -24.98 -0.28
N LYS A 15 0.28 -24.74 -1.48
CA LYS A 15 -0.29 -23.45 -1.87
C LYS A 15 -1.42 -23.01 -0.94
N GLU A 16 -2.33 -23.92 -0.61
CA GLU A 16 -3.44 -23.67 0.32
C GLU A 16 -2.92 -23.36 1.73
N ARG A 17 -1.94 -24.12 2.24
CA ARG A 17 -1.37 -23.91 3.58
C ARG A 17 -0.55 -22.63 3.72
N LEU A 18 0.09 -22.18 2.65
CA LEU A 18 0.84 -20.92 2.63
C LEU A 18 -0.06 -19.70 2.36
N ASN A 19 -1.32 -19.92 1.95
CA ASN A 19 -2.26 -18.87 1.59
C ASN A 19 -1.69 -17.86 0.55
N VAL A 20 -1.01 -18.38 -0.47
CA VAL A 20 -0.34 -17.55 -1.49
C VAL A 20 -1.08 -17.50 -2.82
N VAL A 21 -1.12 -16.30 -3.41
CA VAL A 21 -1.59 -16.06 -4.77
C VAL A 21 -0.38 -15.95 -5.71
N GLU A 22 -0.29 -16.86 -6.67
CA GLU A 22 0.72 -16.82 -7.73
C GLU A 22 0.34 -15.78 -8.80
N THR A 23 1.32 -15.03 -9.29
CA THR A 23 1.11 -14.00 -10.33
C THR A 23 2.09 -14.20 -11.49
N PRO A 24 1.74 -13.83 -12.75
CA PRO A 24 2.65 -13.96 -13.89
C PRO A 24 3.97 -13.19 -13.72
N GLN A 25 3.91 -12.00 -13.12
CA GLN A 25 5.07 -11.22 -12.72
C GLN A 25 5.27 -11.36 -11.20
N TYR A 26 6.44 -11.85 -10.78
CA TYR A 26 6.73 -12.15 -9.38
C TYR A 26 8.17 -11.78 -9.01
N LYS A 27 8.36 -11.48 -7.73
CA LYS A 27 9.66 -11.12 -7.14
C LYS A 27 10.21 -12.23 -6.25
N TYR A 28 9.32 -13.03 -5.66
CA TYR A 28 9.66 -14.06 -4.69
C TYR A 28 9.36 -15.46 -5.24
N VAL A 29 10.31 -16.39 -5.10
CA VAL A 29 10.16 -17.81 -5.43
C VAL A 29 10.10 -18.61 -4.13
N LEU A 30 9.05 -19.39 -3.96
CA LEU A 30 8.82 -20.27 -2.82
C LEU A 30 9.09 -21.71 -3.26
N THR A 31 10.07 -22.38 -2.66
CA THR A 31 10.48 -23.72 -3.07
C THR A 31 10.84 -24.61 -1.88
N ASP A 32 10.58 -25.90 -2.00
CA ASP A 32 11.02 -26.95 -1.07
C ASP A 32 12.34 -27.61 -1.52
N ASP A 33 12.87 -27.16 -2.66
CA ASP A 33 14.08 -27.65 -3.29
C ASP A 33 15.07 -26.50 -3.57
N LYS A 34 16.29 -26.66 -3.06
CA LYS A 34 17.39 -25.70 -3.21
C LYS A 34 17.88 -25.57 -4.66
N GLU A 35 17.63 -26.56 -5.51
CA GLU A 35 18.04 -26.54 -6.92
C GLU A 35 17.01 -25.81 -7.79
N SER A 36 15.82 -25.56 -7.26
CA SER A 36 14.68 -24.94 -7.93
C SER A 36 14.61 -23.42 -7.75
N VAL A 37 15.75 -22.77 -7.49
CA VAL A 37 15.90 -21.32 -7.28
C VAL A 37 16.07 -20.54 -8.59
N GLU A 38 15.72 -19.25 -8.59
CA GLU A 38 15.93 -18.33 -9.71
C GLU A 38 16.90 -17.21 -9.30
N ASP A 39 18.04 -17.07 -10.00
CA ASP A 39 19.14 -16.18 -9.61
C ASP A 39 18.77 -14.68 -9.61
N ASP A 40 17.77 -14.28 -10.41
CA ASP A 40 17.29 -12.90 -10.52
C ASP A 40 16.13 -12.59 -9.55
N LYS A 41 15.78 -13.53 -8.66
CA LYS A 41 14.65 -13.43 -7.73
C LYS A 41 15.08 -13.53 -6.26
N ILE A 42 14.17 -13.18 -5.36
CA ILE A 42 14.30 -13.48 -3.94
C ILE A 42 13.78 -14.90 -3.70
N ASN A 43 14.67 -15.82 -3.30
CA ASN A 43 14.33 -17.21 -3.08
C ASN A 43 14.06 -17.49 -1.59
N ILE A 44 12.91 -18.10 -1.28
CA ILE A 44 12.55 -18.61 0.05
C ILE A 44 12.51 -20.14 -0.07
N VAL A 45 13.58 -20.78 0.37
CA VAL A 45 13.72 -22.24 0.38
C VAL A 45 13.34 -22.75 1.77
N PHE A 46 12.39 -23.66 1.87
CA PHE A 46 11.89 -24.14 3.16
C PHE A 46 11.53 -25.64 3.16
N PRO A 47 11.83 -26.38 4.24
CA PRO A 47 11.30 -27.72 4.41
C PRO A 47 9.80 -27.67 4.76
N HIS A 48 9.04 -28.72 4.41
CA HIS A 48 7.59 -28.77 4.64
C HIS A 48 7.18 -28.60 6.12
N ALA A 49 8.06 -28.99 7.05
CA ALA A 49 7.84 -28.81 8.49
C ALA A 49 7.69 -27.33 8.89
N GLU A 50 8.33 -26.42 8.15
CA GLU A 50 8.37 -24.99 8.47
C GLU A 50 7.30 -24.16 7.74
N ILE A 51 6.38 -24.82 7.03
CA ILE A 51 5.25 -24.15 6.34
C ILE A 51 4.50 -23.15 7.25
N PRO A 52 4.22 -23.43 8.55
CA PRO A 52 3.57 -22.43 9.41
C PRO A 52 4.40 -21.16 9.64
N GLN A 53 5.71 -21.29 9.81
CA GLN A 53 6.62 -20.15 10.00
C GLN A 53 6.77 -19.36 8.71
N VAL A 54 6.91 -20.06 7.59
CA VAL A 54 6.99 -19.44 6.25
C VAL A 54 5.70 -18.72 5.93
N SER A 55 4.53 -19.31 6.18
CA SER A 55 3.24 -18.63 6.01
C SER A 55 3.19 -17.32 6.80
N SER A 56 3.70 -17.32 8.04
CA SER A 56 3.77 -16.10 8.85
C SER A 56 4.74 -15.07 8.25
N LEU A 57 5.90 -15.49 7.76
CA LEU A 57 6.85 -14.60 7.06
C LEU A 57 6.23 -13.98 5.80
N LEU A 58 5.52 -14.77 5.00
CA LEU A 58 4.87 -14.32 3.77
C LEU A 58 3.78 -13.30 4.08
N ASP A 59 3.04 -13.50 5.16
CA ASP A 59 2.06 -12.53 5.66
C ASP A 59 2.71 -11.17 5.93
N TRP A 60 3.90 -11.14 6.54
CA TRP A 60 4.66 -9.90 6.76
C TRP A 60 5.15 -9.27 5.45
N ILE A 61 5.59 -10.09 4.49
CA ILE A 61 6.01 -9.61 3.17
C ILE A 61 4.81 -9.00 2.42
N VAL A 62 3.63 -9.62 2.51
CA VAL A 62 2.39 -9.14 1.89
C VAL A 62 1.87 -7.87 2.57
N LYS A 63 1.84 -7.86 3.90
CA LYS A 63 1.33 -6.73 4.69
C LYS A 63 2.32 -5.55 4.68
N GLY A 64 3.61 -5.82 4.45
CA GLY A 64 4.71 -4.89 4.61
C GLY A 64 4.89 -4.45 6.06
N GLU A 65 5.84 -3.54 6.31
CA GLU A 65 5.95 -2.91 7.63
C GLU A 65 4.69 -2.10 7.93
N GLU A 66 4.03 -2.36 9.06
CA GLU A 66 2.91 -1.56 9.52
C GLU A 66 3.42 -0.18 9.93
N LEU A 67 3.32 0.78 9.02
CA LEU A 67 3.58 2.16 9.34
C LEU A 67 2.36 2.74 10.06
N TYR A 68 2.63 3.55 11.07
CA TYR A 68 1.61 4.25 11.84
C TYR A 68 1.87 5.74 11.82
N ILE A 69 0.80 6.52 11.68
CA ILE A 69 0.81 7.96 11.90
C ILE A 69 0.23 8.26 13.28
N THR A 70 0.90 9.16 13.99
CA THR A 70 0.38 9.74 15.22
C THR A 70 -0.36 11.02 14.91
N GLY A 71 -1.66 11.06 15.20
CA GLY A 71 -2.51 12.24 15.06
C GLY A 71 -3.18 12.63 16.38
N TYR A 72 -3.74 13.84 16.41
CA TYR A 72 -4.32 14.45 17.60
C TYR A 72 -5.73 14.99 17.30
N ASN A 73 -6.62 14.89 18.29
CA ASN A 73 -7.93 15.55 18.29
C ASN A 73 -8.29 16.02 19.72
N GLN A 74 -9.52 16.48 19.92
CA GLN A 74 -10.01 16.96 21.22
C GLN A 74 -9.94 15.94 22.37
N PHE A 75 -9.84 14.64 22.07
CA PHE A 75 -9.73 13.56 23.06
C PHE A 75 -8.28 13.16 23.36
N GLY A 76 -7.31 13.72 22.64
CA GLY A 76 -5.88 13.45 22.82
C GLY A 76 -5.21 12.85 21.60
N GLN A 77 -4.19 12.03 21.83
CA GLN A 77 -3.37 11.40 20.80
C GLN A 77 -3.96 10.05 20.37
N LYS A 78 -3.96 9.80 19.06
CA LYS A 78 -4.34 8.51 18.47
C LYS A 78 -3.26 8.06 17.49
N ARG A 79 -2.85 6.80 17.61
CA ARG A 79 -1.96 6.12 16.65
C ARG A 79 -2.83 5.36 15.66
N VAL A 80 -2.62 5.60 14.37
CA VAL A 80 -3.45 5.06 13.28
C VAL A 80 -2.55 4.40 12.25
N GLU A 81 -2.87 3.17 11.85
CA GLU A 81 -2.21 2.53 10.72
C GLU A 81 -2.44 3.34 9.44
N CYS A 82 -1.39 3.60 8.67
CA CYS A 82 -1.48 4.46 7.48
C CYS A 82 -2.51 3.95 6.48
N ARG A 83 -2.69 2.62 6.37
CA ARG A 83 -3.66 1.99 5.47
C ARG A 83 -5.12 2.39 5.76
N ASN A 84 -5.41 2.91 6.95
CA ASN A 84 -6.75 3.36 7.35
C ASN A 84 -6.99 4.85 7.05
N ILE A 85 -5.97 5.57 6.59
CA ILE A 85 -6.04 6.98 6.20
C ILE A 85 -6.42 7.05 4.71
N GLN A 86 -7.44 7.86 4.42
CA GLN A 86 -7.95 8.13 3.06
C GLN A 86 -6.98 9.06 2.33
N TYR A 87 -6.62 10.17 2.95
CA TYR A 87 -5.67 11.14 2.43
C TYR A 87 -5.15 12.04 3.57
N PHE A 88 -4.09 12.77 3.28
CA PHE A 88 -3.61 13.88 4.09
C PHE A 88 -3.85 15.19 3.37
N ILE A 89 -4.30 16.20 4.10
CA ILE A 89 -4.56 17.52 3.54
C ILE A 89 -4.00 18.62 4.44
N VAL A 90 -3.42 19.65 3.83
CA VAL A 90 -3.04 20.89 4.51
C VAL A 90 -4.24 21.82 4.46
N GLU A 91 -4.79 22.14 5.62
CA GLU A 91 -5.84 23.16 5.76
C GLU A 91 -5.26 24.28 6.62
N THR A 92 -5.24 25.51 6.09
CA THR A 92 -4.56 26.66 6.71
C THR A 92 -3.06 26.36 6.94
N GLU A 93 -2.65 26.08 8.17
CA GLU A 93 -1.25 25.79 8.54
C GLU A 93 -1.03 24.35 9.03
N ASP A 94 -2.12 23.62 9.26
CA ASP A 94 -2.12 22.29 9.87
C ASP A 94 -2.28 21.19 8.82
N VAL A 95 -1.65 20.04 9.09
CA VAL A 95 -1.83 18.83 8.30
C VAL A 95 -2.85 17.94 8.99
N PHE A 96 -3.87 17.53 8.25
CA PHE A 96 -4.89 16.60 8.71
C PHE A 96 -4.71 15.24 8.05
N ALA A 97 -4.70 14.18 8.85
CA ALA A 97 -4.96 12.82 8.39
C ALA A 97 -6.46 12.57 8.40
N VAL A 98 -7.04 12.33 7.22
CA VAL A 98 -8.48 12.08 7.07
C VAL A 98 -8.72 10.57 7.04
N LEU A 99 -9.51 10.08 7.99
CA LEU A 99 -10.00 8.70 8.05
C LEU A 99 -11.42 8.63 7.47
N HIS A 100 -12.11 7.49 7.63
CA HIS A 100 -13.48 7.34 7.16
C HIS A 100 -14.45 8.37 7.78
N ASP A 101 -14.53 8.41 9.11
CA ASP A 101 -15.51 9.24 9.84
C ASP A 101 -14.88 10.31 10.74
N SER A 102 -13.57 10.55 10.60
CA SER A 102 -12.86 11.49 11.47
C SER A 102 -11.61 12.04 10.81
N LYS A 103 -11.10 13.16 11.32
CA LYS A 103 -9.79 13.70 10.97
C LYS A 103 -8.94 13.94 12.22
N LEU A 104 -7.63 13.82 12.07
CA LEU A 104 -6.65 14.03 13.12
C LEU A 104 -5.62 15.05 12.65
N ILE A 105 -5.22 15.98 13.52
CA ILE A 105 -4.09 16.88 13.25
C ILE A 105 -2.80 16.07 13.39
N VAL A 106 -1.89 16.20 12.42
CA VAL A 106 -0.59 15.53 12.39
C VAL A 106 0.49 16.59 12.52
N LYS A 107 1.52 16.32 13.35
CA LYS A 107 2.62 17.27 13.57
C LYS A 107 3.60 17.36 12.40
N LEU A 108 3.72 16.28 11.62
CA LEU A 108 4.56 16.21 10.44
C LEU A 108 4.01 17.12 9.34
N LYS A 109 4.91 17.74 8.58
CA LYS A 109 4.59 18.45 7.34
C LYS A 109 4.28 17.44 6.24
N LEU A 110 3.49 17.88 5.25
CA LEU A 110 3.01 17.00 4.18
C LEU A 110 4.16 16.29 3.41
N TYR A 111 5.29 16.97 3.19
CA TYR A 111 6.45 16.38 2.51
C TYR A 111 7.17 15.33 3.38
N GLU A 112 7.18 15.48 4.70
CA GLU A 112 7.76 14.48 5.62
C GLU A 112 6.90 13.21 5.64
N ILE A 113 5.58 13.38 5.55
CA ILE A 113 4.65 12.25 5.44
C ILE A 113 4.83 11.55 4.08
N GLU A 114 5.00 12.31 3.01
CA GLU A 114 5.27 11.78 1.67
C GLU A 114 6.56 10.93 1.66
N GLU A 115 7.65 11.43 2.25
CA GLU A 115 8.91 10.69 2.37
C GLU A 115 8.78 9.44 3.25
N LEU A 116 8.09 9.55 4.39
CA LEU A 116 7.81 8.42 5.29
C LEU A 116 6.99 7.32 4.61
N LEU A 117 6.08 7.71 3.71
CA LEU A 117 5.15 6.80 3.04
C LEU A 117 5.54 6.49 1.58
N GLN A 118 6.78 6.81 1.18
CA GLN A 118 7.26 6.67 -0.20
C GLN A 118 7.16 5.24 -0.78
N HIS A 119 7.18 4.22 0.08
CA HIS A 119 7.06 2.80 -0.29
C HIS A 119 5.65 2.25 -0.05
N LYS A 120 4.68 3.12 0.21
CA LYS A 120 3.27 2.79 0.39
C LYS A 120 2.46 3.38 -0.77
N GLU A 121 1.19 3.02 -0.86
CA GLU A 121 0.27 3.46 -1.91
C GLU A 121 -0.20 4.91 -1.71
N PHE A 122 0.70 5.83 -1.37
CA PHE A 122 0.39 7.26 -1.21
C PHE A 122 1.01 8.07 -2.34
N ILE A 123 0.23 8.99 -2.91
CA ILE A 123 0.68 9.85 -3.99
C ILE A 123 0.22 11.29 -3.83
N ARG A 124 1.11 12.22 -4.13
CA ARG A 124 0.81 13.64 -4.03
C ARG A 124 0.03 14.09 -5.24
N VAL A 125 -1.16 14.65 -5.01
CA VAL A 125 -2.09 15.08 -6.06
C VAL A 125 -2.19 16.60 -6.17
N SER A 126 -1.73 17.32 -5.14
CA SER A 126 -1.63 18.77 -5.14
C SER A 126 -0.54 19.25 -4.17
N LYS A 127 -0.27 20.57 -4.15
CA LYS A 127 0.62 21.17 -3.16
C LYS A 127 0.20 20.86 -1.72
N TYR A 128 -1.09 20.63 -1.50
CA TYR A 128 -1.71 20.52 -0.19
C TYR A 128 -2.34 19.14 0.08
N CYS A 129 -2.28 18.18 -0.85
CA CYS A 129 -2.98 16.90 -0.69
C CYS A 129 -2.12 15.70 -1.13
N LEU A 130 -2.08 14.68 -0.28
CA LEU A 130 -1.43 13.38 -0.46
C LEU A 130 -2.48 12.27 -0.27
N VAL A 131 -2.80 11.54 -1.34
CA VAL A 131 -3.92 10.59 -1.39
C VAL A 131 -3.43 9.15 -1.26
N ASN A 132 -4.18 8.32 -0.52
CA ASN A 132 -4.02 6.87 -0.55
C ASN A 132 -4.72 6.29 -1.78
N ILE A 133 -3.96 5.75 -2.73
CA ILE A 133 -4.46 5.21 -3.99
C ILE A 133 -5.43 4.05 -3.74
N GLY A 134 -5.14 3.16 -2.79
CA GLY A 134 -6.01 2.03 -2.43
C GLY A 134 -7.36 2.44 -1.81
N LYS A 135 -7.54 3.73 -1.52
CA LYS A 135 -8.75 4.32 -0.96
C LYS A 135 -9.55 5.17 -1.95
N ILE A 136 -9.11 5.27 -3.20
CA ILE A 136 -9.89 5.87 -4.28
C ILE A 136 -11.03 4.92 -4.65
N GLU A 137 -12.25 5.45 -4.73
CA GLU A 137 -13.45 4.74 -5.17
C GLU A 137 -13.70 4.98 -6.67
N TYR A 138 -13.65 6.24 -7.12
CA TYR A 138 -13.81 6.59 -8.54
C TYR A 138 -12.84 7.68 -8.97
N ILE A 139 -12.39 7.61 -10.24
CA ILE A 139 -11.59 8.66 -10.90
C ILE A 139 -12.42 9.23 -12.04
N ARG A 140 -12.63 10.55 -12.06
CA ARG A 140 -13.37 11.26 -13.10
C ARG A 140 -12.52 12.34 -13.74
N SER A 141 -12.70 12.55 -15.03
CA SER A 141 -12.20 13.75 -15.70
C SER A 141 -12.95 14.97 -15.19
N ALA A 142 -12.23 15.95 -14.68
CA ALA A 142 -12.75 17.25 -14.30
C ALA A 142 -12.47 18.29 -15.41
N LEU A 143 -13.01 19.49 -15.23
CA LEU A 143 -12.74 20.62 -16.13
C LEU A 143 -11.23 20.90 -16.20
N ASN A 144 -10.78 21.48 -17.32
CA ASN A 144 -9.41 21.96 -17.50
C ASN A 144 -8.33 20.87 -17.40
N SER A 145 -8.62 19.65 -17.81
CA SER A 145 -7.70 18.50 -17.81
C SER A 145 -7.20 18.10 -16.42
N LYS A 146 -8.01 18.35 -15.39
CA LYS A 146 -7.76 17.84 -14.04
C LYS A 146 -8.49 16.52 -13.82
N LEU A 147 -8.16 15.83 -12.74
CA LEU A 147 -8.93 14.66 -12.28
C LEU A 147 -9.61 14.97 -10.95
N ASP A 148 -10.83 14.47 -10.81
CA ASP A 148 -11.57 14.41 -9.56
C ASP A 148 -11.52 12.98 -9.04
N LEU A 149 -11.06 12.82 -7.80
CA LEU A 149 -10.94 11.54 -7.11
C LEU A 149 -12.04 11.48 -6.06
N GLN A 150 -12.98 10.57 -6.22
CA GLN A 150 -13.91 10.23 -5.15
C GLN A 150 -13.26 9.19 -4.25
N MET A 151 -13.13 9.50 -2.96
CA MET A 151 -12.57 8.63 -1.94
C MET A 151 -13.64 7.68 -1.38
N LYS A 152 -13.22 6.59 -0.74
CA LYS A 152 -14.14 5.58 -0.15
C LYS A 152 -15.03 6.13 0.98
N ASN A 153 -14.62 7.21 1.62
CA ASN A 153 -15.44 7.91 2.61
C ASN A 153 -16.41 8.94 1.98
N GLY A 154 -16.43 9.07 0.66
CA GLY A 154 -17.27 10.01 -0.08
C GLY A 154 -16.62 11.37 -0.34
N ASP A 155 -15.44 11.65 0.23
CA ASP A 155 -14.73 12.92 0.00
C ASP A 155 -14.21 13.01 -1.43
N HIS A 156 -13.94 14.25 -1.86
CA HIS A 156 -13.40 14.55 -3.17
C HIS A 156 -12.02 15.21 -3.08
N CYS A 157 -11.05 14.65 -3.81
CA CYS A 157 -9.70 15.21 -3.96
C CYS A 157 -9.43 15.54 -5.43
N GLU A 158 -8.85 16.70 -5.71
CA GLU A 158 -8.51 17.11 -7.07
C GLU A 158 -7.02 16.84 -7.37
N VAL A 159 -6.74 16.22 -8.51
CA VAL A 159 -5.38 16.12 -9.07
C VAL A 159 -5.09 17.34 -9.92
N ASN A 160 -4.16 18.16 -9.45
CA ASN A 160 -3.73 19.35 -10.17
C ASN A 160 -2.80 19.01 -11.34
N ARG A 161 -2.78 19.87 -12.37
CA ARG A 161 -2.00 19.66 -13.60
C ARG A 161 -0.53 19.32 -13.35
N SER A 162 0.10 19.97 -12.37
CA SER A 162 1.51 19.73 -12.01
C SER A 162 1.77 18.31 -11.50
N TYR A 163 0.75 17.64 -10.95
CA TYR A 163 0.84 16.31 -10.36
C TYR A 163 0.18 15.22 -11.23
N LEU A 164 -0.53 15.62 -12.29
CA LEU A 164 -1.28 14.71 -13.15
C LEU A 164 -0.39 13.65 -13.82
N LYS A 165 0.81 14.05 -14.24
CA LYS A 165 1.75 13.14 -14.91
C LYS A 165 2.18 12.02 -13.97
N ASP A 166 2.62 12.38 -12.77
CA ASP A 166 3.09 11.41 -11.77
C ASP A 166 1.94 10.54 -11.28
N PHE A 167 0.75 11.13 -11.12
CA PHE A 167 -0.47 10.40 -10.76
C PHE A 167 -0.84 9.32 -11.78
N LYS A 168 -0.83 9.64 -13.09
CA LYS A 168 -1.11 8.66 -14.13
C LYS A 168 -0.05 7.57 -14.19
N ALA A 169 1.22 7.93 -14.05
CA ALA A 169 2.32 6.97 -14.03
C ALA A 169 2.19 5.95 -12.89
N ALA A 170 1.79 6.40 -11.69
CA ALA A 170 1.59 5.52 -10.54
C ALA A 170 0.39 4.55 -10.69
N LEU A 171 -0.55 4.86 -11.56
CA LEU A 171 -1.72 4.02 -11.86
C LEU A 171 -1.54 3.17 -13.13
N GLU A 172 -0.41 3.30 -13.82
CA GLU A 172 -0.15 2.68 -15.12
C GLU A 172 -1.22 3.05 -16.19
N LEU A 173 -1.73 4.29 -16.14
CA LEU A 173 -2.75 4.85 -17.04
C LEU A 173 -2.21 5.71 -18.19
#